data_AF-A0A0N4VED6-F1
#
_entry.id   AF-A0A0N4VED6-F1
#
_cell.length_a   1.000
_cell.length_b   1.000
_cell.length_c   1.000
_cell.angle_alpha   90.00
_cell.angle_beta   90.00
_cell.angle_gamma   90.00
#
_symmetry.space_group_name_H-M   'P 1'
#
loop_
_entity.id
_entity.type
_entity.pdbx_description
1 polymer ?
#
loop_
_entity_poly.entity_id
_entity_poly.type
_entity_poly.pdbx_seq_one_letter_code
_entity_poly.pdbx_strand_id
1 'polypeptide(L)'
;MVREQQEKVTDDARDVECYQRNKSSSGSDIDKAVLKLLQRVCELQHRAWKENPIKARSKRRFVCGFGEVKKHLELGNAKLVIVAEDLEMGAKNNLVSENFEEVNNLCLANDVPVIKACKKHVIGRTLKKFPFVSVLVIINTNDIQELCEKALSLQKIKLILLRHVDQPSLFA
;
A
#
# COMPACT_ATOMS: atom_id res chain seq x y z
N MET A 1 38.10 -11.86 4.45
CA MET A 1 36.62 -11.86 4.39
C MET A 1 35.98 -10.91 5.41
N VAL A 2 36.45 -9.66 5.56
CA VAL A 2 35.81 -8.68 6.46
C VAL A 2 36.02 -7.24 5.95
N ARG A 3 35.66 -6.89 4.71
CA ARG A 3 35.75 -5.48 4.21
C ARG A 3 34.75 -5.12 3.08
N GLU A 4 33.50 -5.56 3.16
CA GLU A 4 32.46 -5.17 2.15
C GLU A 4 31.14 -4.68 2.77
N GLN A 5 31.12 -4.29 4.05
CA GLN A 5 29.89 -3.81 4.72
C GLN A 5 29.88 -2.32 5.06
N GLN A 6 30.79 -1.51 4.51
CA GLN A 6 30.85 -0.07 4.81
C GLN A 6 30.77 0.79 3.54
N GLU A 7 29.79 0.55 2.67
CA GLU A 7 29.49 1.49 1.58
C GLU A 7 28.02 1.45 1.12
N LYS A 8 27.09 1.29 2.08
CA LYS A 8 25.63 1.28 1.80
C LYS A 8 24.81 2.22 2.68
N VAL A 9 25.45 3.05 3.49
CA VAL A 9 24.77 3.85 4.53
C VAL A 9 24.56 5.32 4.12
N THR A 10 25.14 5.78 3.02
CA THR A 10 25.15 7.21 2.62
C THR A 10 24.20 7.59 1.48
N ASP A 11 23.56 6.62 0.81
CA ASP A 11 22.53 6.90 -0.21
C ASP A 11 21.11 6.97 0.37
N ASP A 12 20.86 6.31 1.51
CA ASP A 12 19.53 6.26 2.16
C ASP A 12 19.01 7.64 2.63
N ALA A 13 19.90 8.59 2.94
CA ALA A 13 19.53 9.93 3.40
C ALA A 13 19.18 10.87 2.24
N ARG A 14 19.85 10.73 1.10
CA ARG A 14 19.65 11.58 -0.09
C ARG A 14 18.28 11.35 -0.74
N ASP A 15 17.77 10.11 -0.66
CA ASP A 15 16.46 9.75 -1.22
C ASP A 15 15.27 10.14 -0.34
N VAL A 16 15.45 10.21 0.99
CA VAL A 16 14.41 10.69 1.91
C VAL A 16 14.27 12.21 1.82
N GLU A 17 15.39 12.94 1.76
CA GLU A 17 15.38 14.40 1.58
C GLU A 17 14.85 14.82 0.21
N CYS A 18 15.15 14.10 -0.88
CA CYS A 18 14.66 14.46 -2.22
C CYS A 18 13.13 14.35 -2.34
N TYR A 19 12.50 13.44 -1.58
CA TYR A 19 11.05 13.27 -1.57
C TYR A 19 10.35 14.37 -0.77
N GLN A 20 10.96 14.82 0.33
CA GLN A 20 10.45 15.96 1.10
C GLN A 20 10.62 17.29 0.35
N ARG A 21 11.61 17.38 -0.56
CA ARG A 21 11.97 18.60 -1.30
C ARG A 21 11.07 18.89 -2.51
N ASN A 22 10.34 17.90 -3.04
CA ASN A 22 9.37 18.08 -4.13
C ASN A 22 7.92 18.25 -3.63
N LYS A 23 7.72 19.13 -2.66
CA LYS A 23 6.41 19.45 -2.09
C LYS A 23 5.69 20.52 -2.93
N SER A 24 5.20 20.13 -4.10
CA SER A 24 4.01 20.75 -4.70
C SER A 24 2.81 19.95 -4.25
N SER A 25 2.16 20.45 -3.20
CA SER A 25 1.06 19.83 -2.48
C SER A 25 -0.24 19.76 -3.30
N SER A 26 -0.48 18.63 -3.97
CA SER A 26 -1.81 18.29 -4.50
C SER A 26 -2.18 16.81 -4.36
N GLY A 27 -1.60 16.11 -3.37
CA GLY A 27 -2.08 14.77 -2.99
C GLY A 27 -3.43 14.87 -2.28
N SER A 28 -4.37 13.97 -2.61
CA SER A 28 -5.66 13.91 -1.92
C SER A 28 -5.47 13.59 -0.44
N ASP A 29 -6.44 13.91 0.42
CA ASP A 29 -6.28 13.65 1.86
C ASP A 29 -6.16 12.15 2.17
N ILE A 30 -6.76 11.30 1.32
CA ILE A 30 -6.58 9.85 1.38
C ILE A 30 -5.13 9.45 1.05
N ASP A 31 -4.50 10.05 0.03
CA ASP A 31 -3.10 9.77 -0.29
C ASP A 31 -2.18 10.14 0.88
N LYS A 32 -2.39 11.30 1.49
CA LYS A 32 -1.62 11.73 2.67
C LYS A 32 -1.79 10.76 3.84
N ALA A 33 -3.01 10.27 4.08
CA ALA A 33 -3.27 9.30 5.13
C ALA A 33 -2.60 7.95 4.85
N VAL A 34 -2.70 7.45 3.62
CA VAL A 34 -2.07 6.20 3.18
C VAL A 34 -0.55 6.30 3.23
N LEU A 35 0.04 7.42 2.81
CA LEU A 35 1.49 7.61 2.91
C LEU A 35 1.98 7.57 4.36
N LYS A 36 1.29 8.24 5.28
CA LYS A 36 1.61 8.18 6.72
C LYS A 36 1.50 6.76 7.27
N LEU A 37 0.46 6.03 6.88
CA LEU A 37 0.27 4.63 7.25
C LEU A 37 1.44 3.76 6.75
N LEU A 38 1.80 3.87 5.46
CA LEU A 38 2.87 3.08 4.85
C LEU A 38 4.26 3.40 5.45
N GLN A 39 4.54 4.68 5.70
CA GLN A 39 5.77 5.10 6.40
C GLN A 39 5.85 4.44 7.78
N ARG A 40 4.78 4.50 8.56
CA ARG A 40 4.74 3.92 9.90
C ARG A 40 4.89 2.41 9.89
N VAL A 41 4.21 1.72 8.97
CA VAL A 41 4.35 0.27 8.76
C VAL A 41 5.79 -0.10 8.42
N CYS A 42 6.45 0.67 7.53
CA CYS A 42 7.83 0.45 7.13
C CYS A 42 8.80 0.62 8.32
N GLU A 43 8.64 1.68 9.11
CA GLU A 43 9.43 1.93 10.32
C GLU A 43 9.31 0.77 11.33
N LEU A 44 8.09 0.32 11.60
CA LEU A 44 7.84 -0.78 12.53
C LEU A 44 8.44 -2.10 12.03
N GLN A 45 8.34 -2.36 10.73
CA GLN A 45 8.97 -3.53 10.10
C GLN A 45 10.50 -3.44 10.23
N HIS A 46 11.09 -2.27 9.98
CA HIS A 46 12.52 -2.05 10.06
C HIS A 46 13.05 -2.17 11.50
N ARG A 47 12.31 -1.63 12.48
CA ARG A 47 12.61 -1.79 13.91
C ARG A 47 12.63 -3.27 14.31
N ALA A 48 11.60 -4.03 13.90
CA ALA A 48 11.55 -5.46 14.17
C ALA A 48 12.73 -6.21 13.55
N TRP A 49 13.14 -5.85 12.33
CA TRP A 49 14.31 -6.43 11.67
C TRP A 49 15.63 -6.13 12.39
N LYS A 50 15.79 -4.90 12.89
CA LYS A 50 16.96 -4.49 13.69
C LYS A 50 17.05 -5.25 15.01
N GLU A 51 15.91 -5.50 15.65
CA GLU A 51 15.84 -6.21 16.93
C GLU A 51 16.08 -7.72 16.76
N ASN A 52 15.35 -8.37 15.84
CA ASN A 52 15.52 -9.79 15.57
C ASN A 52 15.10 -10.15 14.13
N PRO A 53 16.05 -10.36 13.21
CA PRO A 53 15.74 -10.61 11.81
C PRO A 53 15.01 -11.94 11.56
N ILE A 54 15.27 -12.97 12.38
CA ILE A 54 14.62 -14.28 12.25
C ILE A 54 13.14 -14.16 12.59
N LYS A 55 12.82 -13.53 13.73
CA LYS A 55 11.43 -13.30 14.16
C LYS A 55 10.70 -12.33 13.21
N ALA A 56 11.37 -11.27 12.76
CA ALA A 56 10.79 -10.29 11.84
C ALA A 56 10.46 -10.86 10.46
N ARG A 57 11.22 -11.87 10.01
CA ARG A 57 10.93 -12.59 8.76
C ARG A 57 9.65 -13.43 8.87
N SER A 58 9.38 -14.01 10.05
CA SER A 58 8.18 -14.80 10.33
C SER A 58 6.96 -13.92 10.62
N LYS A 59 7.14 -12.80 11.35
CA LYS A 59 6.07 -11.85 11.71
C LYS A 59 6.13 -10.58 10.87
N ARG A 60 6.02 -10.73 9.55
CA ARG A 60 5.96 -9.57 8.63
C ARG A 60 4.67 -8.80 8.86
N ARG A 61 4.75 -7.47 8.84
CA ARG A 61 3.59 -6.57 9.00
C ARG A 61 2.82 -6.35 7.71
N PHE A 62 3.49 -6.44 6.57
CA PHE A 62 2.90 -6.32 5.24
C PHE A 62 3.64 -7.18 4.21
N VAL A 63 2.98 -7.45 3.08
CA VAL A 63 3.56 -8.06 1.88
C VAL A 63 3.12 -7.31 0.63
N CYS A 64 3.83 -7.49 -0.49
CA CYS A 64 3.59 -6.73 -1.72
C CYS A 64 3.47 -7.66 -2.94
N GLY A 65 2.64 -7.26 -3.89
CA GLY A 65 2.43 -7.95 -5.15
C GLY A 65 1.25 -8.92 -5.11
N PHE A 66 0.61 -9.12 -6.27
CA PHE A 66 -0.61 -9.93 -6.40
C PHE A 66 -0.48 -11.34 -5.83
N GLY A 67 0.59 -12.05 -6.18
CA GLY A 67 0.79 -13.43 -5.73
C GLY A 67 0.94 -13.58 -4.21
N GLU A 68 1.66 -12.65 -3.55
CA GLU A 68 1.78 -12.67 -2.09
C GLU A 68 0.47 -12.24 -1.43
N VAL A 69 -0.17 -11.20 -1.95
CA VAL A 69 -1.45 -10.69 -1.42
C VAL A 69 -2.54 -11.75 -1.50
N LYS A 70 -2.67 -12.44 -2.64
CA LYS A 70 -3.61 -13.55 -2.84
C LYS A 70 -3.43 -14.64 -1.79
N LYS A 71 -2.19 -15.10 -1.56
CA LYS A 71 -1.89 -16.11 -0.53
C LYS A 71 -2.35 -15.66 0.86
N HIS A 72 -2.14 -14.39 1.21
CA HIS A 72 -2.54 -13.88 2.53
C HIS A 72 -4.06 -13.69 2.67
N LEU A 73 -4.76 -13.41 1.58
CA LEU A 73 -6.22 -13.42 1.54
C LEU A 73 -6.77 -14.85 1.71
N GLU A 74 -6.20 -15.83 0.99
CA GLU A 74 -6.58 -17.25 1.11
C GLU A 74 -6.28 -17.82 2.50
N LEU A 75 -5.20 -17.37 3.14
CA LEU A 75 -4.88 -17.73 4.53
C LEU A 75 -5.76 -17.05 5.59
N GLY A 76 -6.62 -16.09 5.19
CA GLY A 76 -7.52 -15.37 6.10
C GLY A 76 -6.81 -14.46 7.12
N ASN A 77 -5.53 -14.12 6.90
CA ASN A 77 -4.75 -13.27 7.81
C ASN A 77 -4.59 -11.82 7.31
N ALA A 78 -5.07 -11.51 6.12
CA ALA A 78 -5.15 -10.16 5.58
C ALA A 78 -6.08 -9.26 6.43
N LYS A 79 -5.65 -8.02 6.69
CA LYS A 79 -6.45 -7.03 7.45
C LYS A 79 -6.87 -5.82 6.63
N LEU A 80 -6.04 -5.40 5.70
CA LEU A 80 -6.29 -4.24 4.84
C LEU A 80 -5.48 -4.38 3.55
N VAL A 81 -6.14 -4.27 2.40
CA VAL A 81 -5.48 -4.26 1.09
C VAL A 81 -5.38 -2.83 0.57
N ILE A 82 -4.21 -2.45 0.06
CA ILE A 82 -3.98 -1.15 -0.57
C ILE A 82 -3.56 -1.39 -2.01
N VAL A 83 -4.26 -0.73 -2.92
CA VAL A 83 -4.08 -0.82 -4.37
C VAL A 83 -3.70 0.55 -4.89
N ALA A 84 -2.69 0.60 -5.76
CA ALA A 84 -2.30 1.82 -6.43
C ALA A 84 -3.42 2.36 -7.32
N GLU A 85 -3.59 3.68 -7.36
CA GLU A 85 -4.65 4.34 -8.13
C GLU A 85 -4.40 4.28 -9.64
N ASP A 86 -3.13 4.32 -10.07
CA ASP A 86 -2.67 4.11 -11.44
C ASP A 86 -2.45 2.63 -11.78
N LEU A 87 -3.16 1.73 -11.09
CA LEU A 87 -3.27 0.35 -11.52
C LEU A 87 -4.04 0.29 -12.83
N GLU A 88 -3.29 0.35 -13.94
CA GLU A 88 -3.83 0.19 -15.28
C GLU A 88 -4.56 -1.15 -15.44
N MET A 89 -5.88 -1.08 -15.34
CA MET A 89 -6.79 -2.10 -15.86
C MET A 89 -6.90 -1.86 -17.36
N GLY A 90 -5.83 -2.15 -18.10
CA GLY A 90 -5.81 -2.02 -19.56
C GLY A 90 -6.85 -2.92 -20.25
N ALA A 91 -6.71 -3.10 -21.56
CA ALA A 91 -7.60 -3.93 -22.40
C ALA A 91 -8.11 -5.19 -21.66
N LYS A 92 -9.42 -5.43 -21.73
CA LYS A 92 -10.07 -6.63 -21.18
C LYS A 92 -9.25 -7.86 -21.60
N ASN A 93 -8.95 -8.75 -20.65
CA ASN A 93 -8.17 -9.99 -20.82
C ASN A 93 -6.64 -9.82 -20.79
N ASN A 94 -6.12 -8.96 -19.92
CA ASN A 94 -4.70 -9.01 -19.53
C ASN A 94 -4.55 -9.60 -18.12
N LEU A 95 -3.40 -10.24 -17.88
CA LEU A 95 -3.09 -10.92 -16.61
C LEU A 95 -3.16 -9.99 -15.38
N VAL A 96 -2.92 -8.68 -15.55
CA VAL A 96 -3.00 -7.72 -14.43
C VAL A 96 -4.47 -7.49 -14.03
N SER A 97 -5.36 -7.33 -14.99
CA SER A 97 -6.80 -7.18 -14.77
C SER A 97 -7.39 -8.45 -14.14
N GLU A 98 -7.02 -9.63 -14.62
CA GLU A 98 -7.46 -10.92 -14.05
C GLU A 98 -7.01 -11.09 -12.60
N ASN A 99 -5.73 -10.83 -12.31
CA ASN A 99 -5.21 -10.89 -10.95
C ASN A 99 -5.87 -9.86 -10.01
N PHE A 100 -6.19 -8.67 -10.52
CA PHE A 100 -6.88 -7.65 -9.75
C PHE A 100 -8.31 -8.06 -9.42
N GLU A 101 -9.04 -8.59 -10.41
CA GLU A 101 -10.40 -9.10 -10.22
C GLU A 101 -10.42 -10.25 -9.20
N GLU A 102 -9.48 -11.19 -9.31
CA GLU A 102 -9.35 -12.27 -8.34
C GLU A 102 -9.06 -11.77 -6.92
N VAL A 103 -8.10 -10.86 -6.76
CA VAL A 103 -7.81 -10.24 -5.45
C VAL A 103 -9.03 -9.49 -4.92
N ASN A 104 -9.76 -8.78 -5.76
CA ASN A 104 -10.96 -8.04 -5.36
C ASN A 104 -12.08 -8.99 -4.90
N ASN A 105 -12.28 -10.10 -5.61
CA ASN A 105 -13.25 -11.14 -5.23
C ASN A 105 -12.88 -11.80 -3.89
N LEU A 106 -11.60 -12.09 -3.68
CA LEU A 106 -11.11 -12.62 -2.40
C LEU A 106 -11.27 -11.61 -1.26
N CYS A 107 -11.05 -10.31 -1.50
CA CYS A 107 -11.29 -9.28 -0.49
C CYS A 107 -12.77 -9.24 -0.09
N LEU A 108 -13.69 -9.28 -1.07
CA LEU A 108 -15.13 -9.30 -0.81
C LEU A 108 -15.56 -10.56 -0.04
N ALA A 109 -15.06 -11.73 -0.44
CA ALA A 109 -15.40 -12.99 0.21
C ALA A 109 -14.91 -13.08 1.67
N ASN A 110 -13.79 -12.42 1.99
CA ASN A 110 -13.19 -12.43 3.32
C ASN A 110 -13.51 -11.17 4.17
N ASP A 111 -14.38 -10.28 3.69
CA ASP A 111 -14.70 -8.99 4.30
C ASP A 111 -13.43 -8.14 4.62
N VAL A 112 -12.46 -8.17 3.71
CA VAL A 112 -11.21 -7.41 3.85
C VAL A 112 -11.37 -6.07 3.13
N PRO A 113 -11.22 -4.94 3.84
CA PRO A 113 -11.38 -3.64 3.21
C PRO A 113 -10.24 -3.33 2.23
N VAL A 114 -10.59 -2.60 1.17
CA VAL A 114 -9.67 -2.19 0.09
C VAL A 114 -9.61 -0.68 -0.01
N ILE A 115 -8.39 -0.13 -0.05
CA ILE A 115 -8.13 1.30 -0.29
C ILE A 115 -7.44 1.47 -1.65
N LYS A 116 -7.95 2.39 -2.47
CA LYS A 116 -7.32 2.80 -3.74
C LYS A 116 -6.76 4.22 -3.59
N ALA A 117 -5.44 4.32 -3.50
CA ALA A 117 -4.73 5.56 -3.26
C ALA A 117 -3.28 5.48 -3.71
N CYS A 118 -2.68 6.64 -3.95
CA CYS A 118 -1.29 6.83 -4.39
C CYS A 118 -0.95 6.16 -5.73
N LYS A 119 0.08 6.68 -6.40
CA LYS A 119 0.64 6.05 -7.60
C LYS A 119 1.61 4.92 -7.24
N LYS A 120 1.78 3.91 -8.11
CA LYS A 120 2.65 2.73 -7.88
C LYS A 120 4.08 3.07 -7.46
N HIS A 121 4.65 4.10 -8.06
CA HIS A 121 6.02 4.56 -7.77
C HIS A 121 6.12 5.29 -6.42
N VAL A 122 5.05 5.98 -6.00
CA VAL A 122 4.96 6.65 -4.69
C VAL A 122 4.94 5.60 -3.58
N ILE A 123 4.12 4.57 -3.74
CA ILE A 123 4.04 3.44 -2.80
C ILE A 123 5.39 2.71 -2.73
N GLY A 124 5.98 2.36 -3.89
CA GLY A 124 7.26 1.65 -3.95
C GLY A 124 8.39 2.40 -3.24
N ARG A 125 8.53 3.70 -3.49
CA ARG A 125 9.52 4.56 -2.80
C ARG A 125 9.26 4.63 -1.30
N THR A 126 8.01 4.82 -0.89
CA THR A 126 7.64 4.90 0.54
C THR A 126 8.00 3.63 1.30
N LEU A 127 7.84 2.47 0.66
CA LEU A 127 8.14 1.17 1.26
C LEU A 127 9.61 0.72 1.07
N LYS A 128 10.45 1.54 0.42
CA LYS A 128 11.81 1.18 0.01
C LYS A 128 11.85 -0.12 -0.83
N LYS A 129 10.85 -0.27 -1.72
CA LYS A 129 10.70 -1.38 -2.67
C LYS A 129 10.76 -0.84 -4.09
N PHE A 130 11.89 -1.09 -4.77
CA PHE A 130 12.11 -0.66 -6.15
C PHE A 130 11.58 -1.70 -7.16
N PRO A 131 11.10 -1.30 -8.35
CA PRO A 131 10.80 0.06 -8.81
C PRO A 131 9.39 0.56 -8.46
N PHE A 132 8.41 -0.35 -8.34
CA PHE A 132 7.01 0.00 -8.13
C PHE A 132 6.26 -1.07 -7.33
N VAL A 133 5.19 -0.66 -6.65
CA VAL A 133 4.30 -1.56 -5.91
C VAL A 133 2.86 -1.29 -6.35
N SER A 134 2.23 -2.28 -6.97
CA SER A 134 0.85 -2.21 -7.47
C SER A 134 -0.19 -2.48 -6.40
N VAL A 135 0.04 -3.53 -5.60
CA VAL A 135 -0.86 -3.97 -4.54
C VAL A 135 -0.02 -4.40 -3.37
N LEU A 136 -0.52 -4.15 -2.17
CA LEU A 136 0.06 -4.65 -0.92
C LEU A 136 -1.07 -5.00 0.05
N VAL A 137 -0.74 -5.81 1.04
CA VAL A 137 -1.67 -6.14 2.13
C VAL A 137 -0.96 -5.96 3.46
N ILE A 138 -1.66 -5.33 4.39
CA ILE A 138 -1.28 -5.22 5.80
C ILE A 138 -1.87 -6.44 6.52
N ILE A 139 -0.98 -7.19 7.16
CA ILE A 139 -1.29 -8.45 7.87
C ILE A 139 -1.41 -8.18 9.37
N ASN A 140 -0.60 -7.25 9.89
CA ASN A 140 -0.57 -6.91 11.31
C ASN A 140 -0.81 -5.41 11.50
N THR A 141 -1.89 -5.09 12.22
CA THR A 141 -2.36 -3.73 12.50
C THR A 141 -1.97 -3.20 13.88
N ASN A 142 -1.19 -3.97 14.65
CA ASN A 142 -0.68 -3.52 15.94
C ASN A 142 0.14 -2.24 15.75
N ASP A 143 -0.09 -1.24 16.62
CA ASP A 143 0.56 0.08 16.60
C ASP A 143 0.21 0.98 15.41
N ILE A 144 -0.73 0.57 14.54
CA ILE A 144 -1.15 1.34 13.34
C ILE A 144 -2.66 1.37 13.12
N GLN A 145 -3.46 0.82 14.05
CA GLN A 145 -4.90 0.68 13.90
C GLN A 145 -5.61 2.02 13.61
N GLU A 146 -5.29 3.08 14.36
CA GLU A 146 -5.85 4.42 14.14
C GLU A 146 -5.54 4.99 12.74
N LEU A 147 -4.35 4.70 12.22
CA LEU A 147 -3.95 5.14 10.87
C LEU A 147 -4.74 4.37 9.81
N CYS A 148 -4.98 3.07 10.02
CA CYS A 148 -5.83 2.25 9.14
C CYS A 148 -7.27 2.78 9.15
N GLU A 149 -7.86 2.99 10.33
CA GLU A 149 -9.23 3.48 10.48
C GLU A 149 -9.44 4.84 9.81
N LYS A 150 -8.48 5.76 9.99
CA LYS A 150 -8.49 7.06 9.33
C LYS A 150 -8.41 6.96 7.80
N ALA A 151 -7.55 6.10 7.28
CA ALA A 151 -7.46 5.89 5.83
C ALA A 151 -8.76 5.29 5.27
N LEU A 152 -9.38 4.35 6.00
CA LEU A 152 -10.66 3.74 5.65
C LEU A 152 -11.83 4.74 5.68
N SER A 153 -11.89 5.63 6.67
CA SER A 153 -12.93 6.66 6.72
C SER A 153 -12.84 7.59 5.50
N LEU A 154 -11.64 7.96 5.10
CA LEU A 154 -11.42 8.80 3.90
C LEU A 154 -11.78 8.06 2.61
N GLN A 155 -11.45 6.76 2.51
CA GLN A 155 -11.86 5.91 1.39
C GLN A 155 -13.39 5.83 1.25
N LYS A 156 -14.11 5.66 2.37
CA LYS A 156 -15.58 5.63 2.38
C LYS A 156 -16.17 6.94 1.83
N ILE A 157 -15.67 8.08 2.30
CA ILE A 157 -16.08 9.40 1.81
C ILE A 157 -15.80 9.54 0.31
N LYS A 158 -14.60 9.16 -0.15
CA LYS A 158 -14.25 9.16 -1.58
C LYS A 158 -15.21 8.32 -2.42
N LEU A 159 -15.56 7.11 -1.97
CA LEU A 159 -16.51 6.24 -2.68
C LEU A 159 -17.92 6.83 -2.76
N ILE A 160 -18.39 7.49 -1.69
CA ILE A 160 -19.69 8.16 -1.68
C ILE A 160 -19.69 9.30 -2.71
N LEU A 161 -18.68 10.16 -2.69
CA LEU A 161 -18.57 11.29 -3.61
C LEU A 161 -18.52 10.84 -5.08
N LEU A 162 -17.75 9.77 -5.38
CA LEU A 162 -17.69 9.22 -6.74
C LEU A 162 -19.07 8.76 -7.25
N ARG A 163 -19.90 8.14 -6.40
CA ARG A 163 -21.26 7.72 -6.77
C ARG A 163 -22.20 8.89 -7.06
N HIS A 164 -21.97 10.06 -6.47
CA HIS A 164 -22.79 11.25 -6.71
C HIS A 164 -22.42 12.00 -7.99
N VAL A 165 -21.17 11.91 -8.45
CA VAL A 165 -20.72 12.59 -9.68
C VAL A 165 -21.27 11.89 -10.94
N ASP A 166 -21.50 10.59 -10.87
CA ASP A 166 -22.05 9.79 -11.99
C ASP A 166 -23.59 9.89 -12.14
N GLN A 167 -24.25 10.88 -11.53
CA GLN A 167 -25.62 11.31 -11.90
C GLN A 167 -25.61 12.58 -12.79
N PRO A 168 -25.02 12.59 -14.00
CA PRO A 168 -25.40 13.61 -14.96
C PRO A 168 -26.81 13.27 -15.48
N SER A 169 -27.75 14.18 -15.23
CA SER A 169 -29.06 14.29 -15.89
C SER A 169 -30.03 13.10 -15.80
N LEU A 170 -30.86 13.09 -14.74
CA LEU A 170 -32.28 12.68 -14.84
C LEU A 170 -33.17 13.90 -15.21
N PHE A 171 -32.56 14.95 -15.73
CA PHE A 171 -33.18 16.19 -16.21
C PHE A 171 -32.70 16.46 -17.64
N ALA A 172 -33.08 15.59 -18.56
CA ALA A 172 -33.07 15.81 -19.99
C ALA A 172 -34.34 15.16 -20.56
#